data_AF-A0A315E9Q7-F1
#
_entry.id   AF-A0A315E9Q7-F1
#
_cell.length_a   1.000
_cell.length_b   1.000
_cell.length_c   1.000
_cell.angle_alpha   90.00
_cell.angle_beta   90.00
_cell.angle_gamma   90.00
#
_symmetry.space_group_name_H-M   'P 1'
#
loop_
_entity.id
_entity.type
_entity.pdbx_description
1 polymer ?
#
loop_
_entity_poly.entity_id
_entity_poly.type
_entity_poly.pdbx_seq_one_letter_code
_entity_poly.pdbx_strand_id
1 'polypeptide(L)'
;MKPINITIESKPTTINFDGHELQVQKLSIPLPFGRKPTDISDIAACGVEAVYVTEIREMDPEEFDGFKLNLGKSRAWLKGKGGDYWDGRLCVMVHAPGRPYLFIDPSGGDSVRYLARLG
;
A
#
# COMPACT_ATOMS: atom_id res chain seq x y z
N MET A 1 -5.76 -26.88 13.60
CA MET A 1 -6.11 -26.26 12.30
C MET A 1 -4.98 -26.50 11.32
N LYS A 2 -5.27 -26.76 10.04
CA LYS A 2 -4.24 -26.73 8.98
C LYS A 2 -4.15 -25.28 8.47
N PRO A 3 -2.96 -24.67 8.41
CA PRO A 3 -2.81 -23.33 7.85
C PRO A 3 -3.16 -23.37 6.36
N ILE A 4 -3.84 -22.33 5.88
CA ILE A 4 -4.01 -22.06 4.45
C ILE A 4 -2.95 -21.03 4.08
N ASN A 5 -2.10 -21.37 3.11
CA ASN A 5 -1.12 -20.44 2.56
C ASN A 5 -1.71 -19.79 1.30
N ILE A 6 -1.68 -18.46 1.24
CA ILE A 6 -2.10 -17.69 0.08
C ILE A 6 -0.84 -17.07 -0.53
N THR A 7 -0.61 -17.33 -1.82
CA THR A 7 0.47 -16.70 -2.60
C THR A 7 -0.15 -15.70 -3.56
N ILE A 8 0.40 -14.50 -3.62
CA ILE A 8 0.01 -13.47 -4.60
C ILE A 8 1.21 -13.18 -5.47
N GLU A 9 1.04 -13.44 -6.76
CA GLU A 9 2.03 -13.09 -7.77
C GLU A 9 2.06 -11.58 -8.00
N SER A 10 3.25 -11.05 -8.25
CA SER A 10 3.45 -9.69 -8.76
C SER A 10 4.27 -9.71 -10.05
N LYS A 11 3.97 -8.79 -10.96
CA LYS A 11 4.68 -8.62 -12.23
C LYS A 11 5.53 -7.35 -12.23
N PRO A 12 6.86 -7.45 -12.40
CA PRO A 12 7.70 -6.29 -12.67
C PRO A 12 7.24 -5.59 -13.95
N THR A 13 7.00 -4.29 -13.86
CA THR A 13 6.46 -3.47 -14.94
C THR A 13 7.14 -2.10 -14.93
N THR A 14 7.58 -1.64 -16.10
CA THR A 14 7.97 -0.24 -16.30
C THR A 14 6.72 0.56 -16.67
N ILE A 15 6.46 1.66 -15.98
CA ILE A 15 5.37 2.58 -16.29
C ILE A 15 5.91 3.99 -16.57
N ASN A 16 5.17 4.80 -17.32
CA ASN A 16 5.44 6.23 -17.44
C ASN A 16 4.51 6.98 -16.48
N PHE A 17 5.07 7.64 -15.47
CA PHE A 17 4.33 8.43 -14.50
C PHE A 17 4.94 9.84 -14.44
N ASP A 18 4.09 10.84 -14.68
CA ASP A 18 4.49 12.26 -14.73
C ASP A 18 5.68 12.55 -15.68
N GLY A 19 5.72 11.84 -16.82
CA GLY A 19 6.79 11.98 -17.80
C GLY A 19 8.08 11.22 -17.48
N HIS A 20 8.13 10.49 -16.35
CA HIS A 20 9.28 9.70 -15.92
C HIS A 20 9.01 8.20 -15.97
N GLU A 21 10.01 7.41 -16.35
CA GLU A 21 9.92 5.95 -16.24
C GLU A 21 10.11 5.49 -14.79
N LEU A 22 9.18 4.66 -14.31
CA LEU A 22 9.20 4.10 -12.97
C LEU A 22 9.08 2.58 -13.03
N GLN A 23 9.96 1.88 -12.31
CA GLN A 23 9.85 0.43 -12.11
C GLN A 23 8.90 0.13 -10.95
N VAL A 24 7.90 -0.71 -11.19
CA VAL A 24 6.90 -1.10 -10.20
C VAL A 24 6.63 -2.59 -10.22
N GLN A 25 6.06 -3.11 -9.14
CA GLN A 25 5.52 -4.46 -9.05
C GLN A 25 3.98 -4.39 -9.08
N LYS A 26 3.36 -4.79 -10.19
CA LYS A 26 1.88 -4.86 -10.28
C LYS A 26 1.40 -6.16 -9.64
N LEU A 27 0.53 -6.08 -8.64
CA LEU A 27 -0.08 -7.28 -8.06
C LEU A 27 -1.04 -7.95 -9.05
N SER A 28 -1.12 -9.28 -8.99
CA SER A 28 -2.05 -10.08 -9.80
C SER A 28 -3.52 -9.94 -9.37
N ILE A 29 -3.79 -9.39 -8.18
CA ILE A 29 -5.13 -9.10 -7.68
C ILE A 29 -5.30 -7.60 -7.40
N PRO A 30 -6.48 -7.02 -7.67
CA PRO A 30 -6.81 -5.69 -7.21
C PRO A 30 -7.21 -5.74 -5.72
N LEU A 31 -7.07 -4.61 -5.02
CA LEU A 31 -7.41 -4.51 -3.59
C LEU A 31 -8.41 -3.39 -3.31
N PRO A 32 -9.25 -3.54 -2.27
CA PRO A 32 -10.15 -2.47 -1.83
C PRO A 32 -9.36 -1.42 -1.05
N PHE A 33 -9.35 -0.18 -1.57
CA PHE A 33 -8.72 0.95 -0.89
C PHE A 33 -9.75 1.75 -0.09
N GLY A 34 -9.46 1.95 1.19
CA GLY A 34 -10.15 2.90 2.05
C GLY A 34 -9.53 4.28 1.92
N ARG A 35 -10.35 5.32 1.88
CA ARG A 35 -9.89 6.71 1.79
C ARG A 35 -9.73 7.31 3.19
N LYS A 36 -8.50 7.68 3.53
CA LYS A 36 -8.10 8.33 4.79
C LYS A 36 -8.61 7.57 6.03
N PRO A 37 -8.36 6.26 6.12
CA PRO A 37 -8.83 5.48 7.26
C PRO A 37 -8.15 5.97 8.54
N THR A 38 -8.90 5.95 9.63
CA THR A 38 -8.37 6.22 10.98
C THR A 38 -7.73 4.99 11.61
N ASP A 39 -8.15 3.79 11.22
CA ASP A 39 -7.61 2.50 11.65
C ASP A 39 -7.60 1.52 10.46
N ILE A 40 -6.70 0.54 10.49
CA ILE A 40 -6.58 -0.50 9.44
C ILE A 40 -7.80 -1.46 9.37
N SER A 41 -8.64 -1.47 10.40
CA SER A 41 -9.93 -2.16 10.46
C SER A 41 -11.08 -1.33 9.87
N ASP A 42 -10.90 -0.01 9.76
CA ASP A 42 -11.87 0.94 9.23
C ASP A 42 -11.59 1.27 7.75
N ILE A 43 -11.37 0.21 6.96
CA ILE A 43 -11.19 0.32 5.52
C ILE A 43 -12.56 0.13 4.86
N ALA A 44 -13.31 1.22 4.74
CA ALA A 44 -14.52 1.28 3.92
C ALA A 44 -14.15 1.61 2.46
N ALA A 45 -14.28 0.64 1.56
CA ALA A 45 -13.96 0.79 0.14
C ALA A 45 -15.22 0.65 -0.73
N CYS A 46 -15.27 1.41 -1.82
CA CYS A 46 -16.23 1.23 -2.90
C CYS A 46 -15.52 0.67 -4.13
N GLY A 47 -15.46 -0.65 -4.23
CA GLY A 47 -14.78 -1.35 -5.34
C GLY A 47 -13.35 -1.77 -5.01
N VAL A 48 -12.61 -2.14 -6.06
CA VAL A 48 -11.22 -2.59 -6.00
C VAL A 48 -10.40 -1.89 -7.08
N GLU A 49 -9.15 -1.60 -6.77
CA GLU A 49 -8.22 -0.88 -7.65
C GLU A 49 -6.96 -1.73 -7.88
N ALA A 50 -6.32 -1.61 -9.04
CA ALA A 50 -5.04 -2.26 -9.28
C ALA A 50 -3.96 -1.70 -8.33
N VAL A 51 -3.01 -2.56 -7.94
CA VAL A 51 -1.95 -2.20 -6.99
C VAL A 51 -0.61 -2.21 -7.70
N TYR A 52 0.04 -1.04 -7.73
CA TYR A 52 1.37 -0.86 -8.31
C TYR A 52 2.34 -0.50 -7.19
N VAL A 53 3.11 -1.48 -6.71
CA VAL A 53 4.06 -1.25 -5.62
C VAL A 53 5.32 -0.58 -6.17
N THR A 54 5.63 0.61 -5.67
CA THR A 54 6.83 1.39 -6.05
C THR A 54 8.00 1.14 -5.09
N GLU A 55 7.69 0.75 -3.86
CA GLU A 55 8.68 0.52 -2.80
C GLU A 55 8.14 -0.49 -1.79
N ILE A 56 9.04 -1.31 -1.25
CA ILE A 56 8.76 -2.18 -0.10
C ILE A 56 9.49 -1.61 1.11
N ARG A 57 8.74 -1.36 2.18
CA ARG A 57 9.26 -0.91 3.47
C ARG A 57 9.08 -2.03 4.49
N GLU A 58 10.21 -2.58 4.89
CA GLU A 58 10.29 -3.51 6.02
C GLU A 58 10.18 -2.71 7.34
N MET A 59 9.40 -3.24 8.27
CA MET A 59 9.24 -2.73 9.62
C MET A 59 9.31 -3.89 10.61
N ASP A 60 9.74 -3.62 11.83
CA ASP A 60 9.49 -4.54 12.93
C ASP A 60 8.01 -4.45 13.40
N PRO A 61 7.52 -5.45 14.15
CA PRO A 61 6.12 -5.46 14.58
C PRO A 61 5.73 -4.27 15.48
N GLU A 62 6.65 -3.71 16.26
CA GLU A 62 6.39 -2.57 17.15
C GLU A 62 6.27 -1.28 16.34
N GLU A 63 7.16 -1.05 15.37
CA GLU A 63 7.05 0.06 14.41
C GLU A 63 5.73 -0.03 13.64
N PHE A 64 5.34 -1.22 13.18
CA PHE A 64 4.06 -1.43 12.52
C PHE A 64 2.87 -1.10 13.43
N ASP A 65 2.89 -1.58 14.67
CA ASP A 65 1.81 -1.37 15.62
C ASP A 65 1.70 0.11 16.05
N GLY A 66 2.81 0.84 16.10
CA GLY A 66 2.81 2.29 16.23
C GLY A 66 2.30 2.99 14.97
N PHE A 67 2.67 2.48 13.79
CA PHE A 67 2.26 3.03 12.50
C PHE A 67 0.75 2.95 12.30
N LYS A 68 0.15 1.77 12.53
CA LYS A 68 -1.28 1.49 12.29
C LYS A 68 -2.21 2.38 13.11
N LEU A 69 -1.78 2.82 14.29
CA LEU A 69 -2.53 3.72 15.18
C LEU A 69 -2.40 5.19 14.79
N ASN A 70 -1.48 5.52 13.88
CA ASN A 70 -1.08 6.88 13.56
C ASN A 70 -1.04 7.10 12.04
N LEU A 71 -2.01 6.58 11.28
CA LEU A 71 -2.00 6.60 9.81
C LEU A 71 -1.91 8.04 9.24
N GLY A 72 -2.57 9.00 9.87
CA GLY A 72 -2.54 10.42 9.49
C GLY A 72 -1.26 11.18 9.87
N LYS A 73 -0.33 10.57 10.61
CA LYS A 73 0.92 11.22 11.00
C LYS A 73 1.85 11.38 9.79
N SER A 74 2.37 12.58 9.61
CA SER A 74 3.39 12.90 8.59
C SER A 74 4.65 12.04 8.78
N ARG A 75 5.16 11.52 7.67
CA ARG A 75 6.34 10.67 7.57
C ARG A 75 7.13 11.06 6.33
N ALA A 76 8.40 11.43 6.54
CA ALA A 76 9.29 11.85 5.45
C ALA A 76 9.39 10.80 4.33
N TRP A 77 9.35 9.51 4.68
CA TRP A 77 9.43 8.42 3.71
C TRP A 77 8.16 8.24 2.87
N LEU A 78 7.03 8.87 3.19
CA LEU A 78 5.85 8.88 2.33
C LEU A 78 5.85 10.05 1.34
N LYS A 79 6.60 11.11 1.65
CA LYS A 79 6.57 12.38 0.93
C LYS A 79 6.83 12.19 -0.56
N GLY A 80 5.92 12.69 -1.40
CA GLY A 80 6.06 12.67 -2.86
C GLY A 80 5.77 11.32 -3.52
N LYS A 81 5.31 10.31 -2.77
CA LYS A 81 4.99 8.99 -3.31
C LYS A 81 3.51 8.85 -3.64
N GLY A 82 3.16 7.76 -4.32
CA GLY A 82 1.79 7.41 -4.63
C GLY A 82 1.18 8.22 -5.77
N GLY A 83 -0.14 8.22 -5.83
CA GLY A 83 -0.94 8.80 -6.90
C GLY A 83 -1.72 7.75 -7.69
N ASP A 84 -2.72 8.22 -8.43
CA ASP A 84 -3.53 7.42 -9.33
C ASP A 84 -2.74 7.10 -10.61
N TYR A 85 -2.76 5.85 -11.05
CA TYR A 85 -2.17 5.41 -12.31
C TYR A 85 -3.10 4.43 -13.02
N TRP A 86 -3.65 4.86 -14.16
CA TRP A 86 -4.59 4.08 -14.97
C TRP A 86 -5.78 3.51 -14.19
N ASP A 87 -5.74 2.20 -13.93
CA ASP A 87 -6.76 1.38 -13.27
C ASP A 87 -6.48 1.18 -11.77
N GLY A 88 -5.50 1.89 -11.21
CA GLY A 88 -5.00 1.63 -9.88
C GLY A 88 -4.22 2.75 -9.21
N ARG A 89 -3.51 2.35 -8.15
CA ARG A 89 -2.74 3.25 -7.29
C ARG A 89 -1.28 2.85 -7.22
N LEU A 90 -0.41 3.85 -7.27
CA LEU A 90 0.99 3.70 -6.88
C LEU A 90 1.10 3.62 -5.35
N CYS A 91 1.81 2.63 -4.83
CA CYS A 91 1.79 2.31 -3.41
C CYS A 91 3.18 2.04 -2.84
N VAL A 92 3.40 2.45 -1.59
CA VAL A 92 4.41 1.84 -0.73
C VAL A 92 3.80 0.63 -0.05
N MET A 93 4.41 -0.55 -0.24
CA MET A 93 4.05 -1.75 0.51
C MET A 93 4.79 -1.75 1.85
N VAL A 94 4.09 -1.94 2.95
CA VAL A 94 4.70 -2.18 4.27
C VAL A 94 4.58 -3.65 4.61
N HIS A 95 5.70 -4.24 5.01
CA HIS A 95 5.78 -5.59 5.54
C HIS A 95 6.31 -5.55 6.97
N ALA A 96 5.68 -6.32 7.86
CA ALA A 96 6.22 -6.61 9.18
C ALA A 96 5.90 -8.07 9.56
N PRO A 97 6.84 -8.81 10.19
CA PRO A 97 6.61 -10.21 10.55
C PRO A 97 5.37 -10.40 11.44
N GLY A 98 4.48 -11.31 11.04
CA GLY A 98 3.25 -11.60 11.78
C GLY A 98 2.24 -10.46 11.80
N ARG A 99 2.30 -9.53 10.83
CA ARG A 99 1.31 -8.47 10.62
C ARG A 99 0.77 -8.51 9.19
N PRO A 100 -0.42 -7.92 8.95
CA PRO A 100 -0.93 -7.76 7.60
C PRO A 100 -0.01 -6.89 6.74
N TYR A 101 0.03 -7.15 5.44
CA TYR A 101 0.62 -6.25 4.48
C TYR A 101 -0.27 -5.02 4.31
N LEU A 102 0.36 -3.84 4.25
CA LEU A 102 -0.34 -2.59 3.96
C LEU A 102 0.14 -2.04 2.62
N PHE A 103 -0.78 -1.48 1.85
CA PHE A 103 -0.49 -0.79 0.59
C PHE A 103 -0.94 0.65 0.74
N ILE A 104 0.03 1.56 0.78
CA ILE A 104 -0.20 2.95 1.15
C ILE A 104 0.02 3.82 -0.07
N ASP A 105 -1.01 4.57 -0.43
CA ASP A 105 -0.92 5.67 -1.38
C ASP A 105 -1.06 6.99 -0.59
N PRO A 106 0.02 7.80 -0.45
CA PRO A 106 -0.05 9.12 0.16
C PRO A 106 -0.46 10.23 -0.83
N SER A 107 -0.66 9.91 -2.11
CA SER A 107 -1.08 10.80 -3.20
C SER A 107 -0.23 12.08 -3.29
N GLY A 108 1.08 11.92 -3.28
CA GLY A 108 2.09 12.99 -3.30
C GLY A 108 2.35 13.65 -1.93
N GLY A 109 1.48 13.42 -0.95
CA GLY A 109 1.63 13.91 0.42
C GLY A 109 2.63 13.11 1.24
N ASP A 110 2.64 13.33 2.56
CA ASP A 110 3.54 12.70 3.52
C ASP A 110 2.81 11.85 4.59
N SER A 111 1.52 11.60 4.41
CA SER A 111 0.67 10.82 5.32
C SER A 111 -0.26 9.91 4.51
N VAL A 112 -0.82 8.89 5.15
CA VAL A 112 -1.69 7.90 4.48
C VAL A 112 -2.93 8.60 3.91
N ARG A 113 -3.13 8.52 2.59
CA ARG A 113 -4.33 9.05 1.92
C ARG A 113 -5.28 7.94 1.50
N TYR A 114 -4.75 6.85 0.96
CA TYR A 114 -5.47 5.62 0.69
C TYR A 114 -4.69 4.44 1.25
N LEU A 115 -5.43 3.45 1.73
CA LEU A 115 -4.87 2.25 2.33
C LEU A 115 -5.64 1.03 1.86
N ALA A 116 -4.91 0.00 1.43
CA ALA A 116 -5.41 -1.35 1.33
C ALA A 116 -4.64 -2.27 2.27
N ARG A 117 -5.26 -3.39 2.65
CA ARG A 117 -4.71 -4.37 3.59
C ARG A 117 -4.86 -5.78 3.04
N LEU A 118 -3.87 -6.62 3.30
CA LEU A 118 -3.92 -8.04 2.99
C LEU A 118 -3.32 -8.86 4.14
N GLY A 119 -4.06 -9.89 4.59
CA GLY A 119 -3.70 -10.75 5.71
C GLY A 119 -4.50 -10.49 6.97
#